data_AF-B0XP26-F1
#
_entry.id   AF-B0XP26-F1
#
_cell.length_a   1.000
_cell.length_b   1.000
_cell.length_c   1.000
_cell.angle_alpha   90.00
_cell.angle_beta   90.00
_cell.angle_gamma   90.00
#
_symmetry.space_group_name_H-M   'P 1'
#
loop_
_entity.id
_entity.type
_entity.pdbx_description
1 polymer ?
#
loop_
_entity_poly.entity_id
_entity_poly.type
_entity_poly.pdbx_seq_one_letter_code
_entity_poly.pdbx_strand_id
1 'polypeptide(L)'
;MGGVTVRDVDVSLLHSVPCSLRHLFLSWRRGRNGSLAMGRGGIYLIDGIWMLRKGHSWIFSLSPVRAYGKSHQNLQIEDVEILTAQKFIAAYSAFLKRQGKLPIPGWVDTVKTSCSNELPPQDSDWYYVRAAAVARHIYMRKTVGVGRLRKVHGSTKNRGSRPNHHVDASGSVDRKIIQSLEKIGVLEYDEEKGGRRITQAGQRDLDRIAKTTVDEEEDEE
;
A
#
# COMPACT_ATOMS: atom_id res chain seq x y z
N MET A 1 61.96 -14.47 0.19
CA MET A 1 61.15 -15.20 1.19
C MET A 1 59.97 -14.29 1.53
N GLY A 2 58.70 -14.60 1.30
CA GLY A 2 58.04 -15.77 0.74
C GLY A 2 56.81 -15.35 -0.07
N GLY A 3 56.44 -16.16 -1.07
CA GLY A 3 55.22 -16.00 -1.85
C GLY A 3 54.04 -16.67 -1.17
N VAL A 4 52.84 -16.13 -1.39
CA VAL A 4 51.58 -16.77 -1.03
C VAL A 4 50.86 -17.14 -2.33
N THR A 5 50.75 -18.44 -2.58
CA THR A 5 49.96 -19.00 -3.68
C THR A 5 48.49 -19.09 -3.26
N VAL A 6 47.59 -18.46 -4.00
CA VAL A 6 46.14 -18.74 -3.88
C VAL A 6 45.78 -19.76 -4.94
N ARG A 7 45.53 -20.98 -4.47
CA ARG A 7 44.89 -22.05 -5.23
C ARG A 7 43.38 -21.92 -5.09
N ASP A 8 42.72 -22.20 -6.20
CA ASP A 8 41.37 -22.77 -6.35
C ASP A 8 40.18 -21.92 -5.85
N VAL A 9 39.60 -21.15 -6.78
CA VAL A 9 38.20 -20.72 -6.70
C VAL A 9 37.35 -21.76 -7.42
N ASP A 10 36.47 -22.40 -6.65
CA ASP A 10 35.53 -23.44 -7.07
C ASP A 10 34.70 -23.07 -8.30
N VAL A 11 34.76 -23.93 -9.33
CA VAL A 11 34.07 -23.82 -10.63
C VAL A 11 32.61 -24.34 -10.56
N SER A 12 32.05 -24.50 -9.36
CA SER A 12 30.75 -25.16 -9.14
C SER A 12 29.53 -24.23 -9.18
N LEU A 13 29.70 -22.90 -9.26
CA LEU A 13 28.60 -21.93 -9.32
C LEU A 13 28.02 -21.67 -10.73
N LEU A 14 28.37 -22.49 -11.72
CA LEU A 14 27.86 -22.39 -13.09
C LEU A 14 26.49 -23.07 -13.33
N HIS A 15 25.85 -23.62 -12.29
CA HIS A 15 24.57 -24.35 -12.43
C HIS A 15 23.31 -23.58 -12.03
N SER A 16 23.38 -22.26 -11.82
CA SER A 16 22.19 -21.48 -11.45
C SER A 16 21.94 -20.26 -12.34
N VAL A 17 22.11 -20.42 -13.67
CA VAL A 17 21.71 -19.39 -14.64
C VAL A 17 20.48 -19.87 -15.42
N PRO A 18 19.37 -19.11 -15.41
CA PRO A 18 18.12 -19.49 -16.08
C PRO A 18 18.23 -19.50 -17.61
N CYS A 19 17.51 -20.44 -18.23
CA CYS A 19 17.59 -20.86 -19.64
C CYS A 19 17.22 -19.80 -20.71
N SER A 20 16.75 -18.61 -20.36
CA SER A 20 16.17 -17.66 -21.31
C SER A 20 17.17 -16.79 -22.09
N LEU A 21 18.47 -16.91 -21.81
CA LEU A 21 19.52 -16.09 -22.44
C LEU A 21 20.42 -16.87 -23.41
N ARG A 22 20.01 -18.07 -23.84
CA ARG A 22 20.83 -18.94 -24.70
C ARG A 22 20.71 -18.65 -26.21
N HIS A 23 19.91 -17.67 -26.63
CA HIS A 23 19.58 -17.46 -28.05
C HIS A 23 20.11 -16.17 -28.69
N LEU A 24 20.92 -15.37 -27.99
CA LEU A 24 21.44 -14.10 -28.50
C LEU A 24 22.93 -14.13 -28.86
N PHE A 25 23.48 -15.29 -29.23
CA PHE A 25 24.88 -15.38 -29.65
C PHE A 25 25.10 -16.41 -30.77
N LEU A 26 24.54 -16.15 -31.95
CA LEU A 26 24.98 -16.81 -33.18
C LEU A 26 24.82 -15.86 -34.38
N SER A 27 25.87 -15.10 -34.67
CA SER A 27 26.27 -14.81 -36.05
C SER A 27 27.69 -14.25 -36.04
N TRP A 28 28.67 -15.13 -36.25
CA TRP A 28 30.02 -14.72 -36.60
C TRP A 28 30.43 -15.42 -37.89
N ARG A 29 30.55 -14.62 -38.96
CA ARG A 29 31.08 -15.03 -40.26
C ARG A 29 32.60 -14.87 -40.20
N ARG A 30 33.32 -15.99 -40.24
CA ARG A 30 34.79 -16.06 -40.22
C ARG A 30 35.37 -15.47 -41.51
N GLY A 31 36.02 -14.31 -41.40
CA GLY A 31 36.85 -13.74 -42.48
C GLY A 31 38.20 -14.48 -42.58
N ARG A 32 38.68 -14.63 -43.82
CA ARG A 32 39.74 -15.59 -44.21
C ARG A 32 41.18 -15.11 -44.05
N ASN A 33 41.41 -13.86 -43.62
CA ASN A 33 42.75 -13.29 -43.46
C ASN A 33 42.83 -12.70 -42.05
N GLY A 34 43.56 -13.36 -41.15
CA GLY A 34 43.61 -13.05 -39.71
C GLY A 34 44.14 -11.66 -39.40
N SER A 35 43.26 -10.65 -39.42
CA SER A 35 43.52 -9.32 -38.88
C SER A 35 42.25 -8.81 -38.18
N LEU A 36 42.33 -8.66 -36.87
CA LEU A 36 41.32 -7.97 -36.05
C LEU A 36 41.92 -6.62 -35.65
N ALA A 37 41.38 -5.55 -36.23
CA ALA A 37 41.70 -4.19 -35.82
C ALA A 37 41.12 -3.92 -34.43
N MET A 38 41.98 -3.49 -33.49
CA MET A 38 41.59 -3.03 -32.15
C MET A 38 40.90 -1.66 -32.23
N GLY A 39 39.58 -1.65 -32.00
CA GLY A 39 38.80 -0.44 -31.74
C GLY A 39 38.84 -0.06 -30.26
N ARG A 40 39.31 1.15 -29.98
CA ARG A 40 39.54 1.77 -28.66
C ARG A 40 38.25 1.95 -27.85
N GLY A 41 38.22 1.42 -26.62
CA GLY A 41 37.15 1.69 -25.65
C GLY A 41 37.09 0.64 -24.54
N GLY A 42 38.08 0.63 -23.64
CA GLY A 42 38.12 -0.28 -22.50
C GLY A 42 37.11 0.13 -21.44
N ILE A 43 36.33 -0.85 -20.96
CA ILE A 43 35.45 -0.70 -19.82
C ILE A 43 36.18 -1.31 -18.63
N TYR A 44 36.31 -0.56 -17.53
CA TYR A 44 37.06 -0.98 -16.35
C TYR A 44 36.12 -1.20 -15.17
N LEU A 45 36.34 -2.30 -14.46
CA LEU A 45 35.64 -2.65 -13.23
C LEU A 45 36.60 -2.38 -12.06
N ILE A 46 36.27 -1.38 -11.22
CA ILE A 46 37.02 -1.05 -10.00
C ILE A 46 35.99 -0.97 -8.87
N ASP A 47 36.23 -1.69 -7.76
CA ASP A 47 35.37 -1.73 -6.57
C ASP A 47 33.86 -1.92 -6.86
N GLY A 48 33.53 -2.80 -7.81
CA GLY A 48 32.15 -3.17 -8.13
C GLY A 48 31.35 -2.15 -8.94
N ILE A 49 31.99 -1.10 -9.48
CA ILE A 49 31.33 -0.05 -10.29
C ILE A 49 31.87 -0.08 -11.73
N TRP A 50 30.97 -0.05 -12.71
CA TRP A 50 31.31 0.02 -14.14
C TRP A 50 31.60 1.47 -14.55
N MET A 51 32.84 1.76 -14.98
CA MET A 51 33.23 3.09 -15.47
C MET A 51 33.45 3.11 -16.98
N LEU A 52 32.77 4.02 -17.69
CA LEU A 52 32.95 4.27 -19.12
C LEU A 52 33.57 5.67 -19.33
N ARG A 53 34.76 5.72 -19.93
CA ARG A 53 35.49 6.97 -20.23
C ARG A 53 35.10 7.51 -21.61
N LYS A 54 34.38 8.64 -21.67
CA LYS A 54 34.27 9.47 -22.89
C LYS A 54 35.06 10.79 -22.71
N GLY A 55 36.30 10.82 -23.18
CA GLY A 55 37.12 12.05 -23.22
C GLY A 55 37.64 12.52 -21.85
N HIS A 56 37.72 13.85 -21.66
CA HIS A 56 38.34 14.54 -20.50
C HIS A 56 37.33 14.98 -19.40
N SER A 57 36.07 14.54 -19.43
CA SER A 57 35.08 14.90 -18.41
C SER A 57 34.31 13.67 -17.92
N TRP A 58 34.24 13.51 -16.60
CA TRP A 58 33.53 12.44 -15.94
C TRP A 58 32.06 12.85 -15.77
N ILE A 59 31.14 12.22 -16.50
CA ILE A 59 29.70 12.47 -16.34
C ILE A 59 29.15 11.44 -15.35
N PHE A 60 28.88 11.90 -14.14
CA PHE A 60 28.19 11.15 -13.11
C PHE A 60 26.69 11.15 -13.43
N SER A 61 26.10 9.98 -13.69
CA SER A 61 24.65 9.80 -13.49
C SER A 61 24.44 8.63 -12.54
N LEU A 62 24.80 8.85 -11.27
CA LEU A 62 24.19 8.10 -10.19
C LEU A 62 22.71 8.54 -10.17
N SER A 63 21.82 7.72 -10.69
CA SER A 63 20.49 7.65 -10.09
C SER A 63 20.59 6.59 -9.01
N PRO A 64 20.67 6.96 -7.72
CA PRO A 64 20.49 5.99 -6.66
C PRO A 64 19.08 5.44 -6.81
N VAL A 65 18.96 4.13 -7.02
CA VAL A 65 17.73 3.41 -6.70
C VAL A 65 17.49 3.72 -5.23
N ARG A 66 16.51 4.60 -4.97
CA ARG A 66 16.10 5.00 -3.65
C ARG A 66 15.57 3.74 -2.96
N ALA A 67 16.45 3.07 -2.22
CA ALA A 67 16.07 2.11 -1.22
C ALA A 67 15.06 2.84 -0.31
N TYR A 68 13.78 2.46 -0.40
CA TYR A 68 12.81 2.77 0.64
C TYR A 68 13.20 1.93 1.86
N GLY A 69 14.26 2.34 2.56
CA GLY A 69 14.46 1.99 3.95
C GLY A 69 13.36 2.72 4.72
N LYS A 70 12.38 1.96 5.25
CA LYS A 70 11.47 2.47 6.26
C LYS A 70 12.32 2.90 7.47
N SER A 71 12.56 4.20 7.59
CA SER A 71 13.09 4.77 8.81
C SER A 71 12.01 4.66 9.88
N HIS A 72 12.13 3.67 10.75
CA HIS A 72 11.40 3.58 12.02
C HIS A 72 11.86 4.71 12.92
N GLN A 73 11.35 5.92 12.68
CA GLN A 73 11.46 7.07 13.58
C GLN A 73 10.15 7.87 13.49
N ASN A 74 9.04 7.21 13.84
CA ASN A 74 7.87 7.82 14.46
C ASN A 74 7.00 6.68 15.05
N LEU A 75 7.47 6.09 16.15
CA LEU A 75 6.71 5.07 16.90
C LEU A 75 5.46 5.75 17.46
N GLN A 76 4.31 5.60 16.79
CA GLN A 76 2.89 5.63 17.27
C GLN A 76 1.87 5.42 16.13
N ILE A 77 2.27 4.93 14.94
CA ILE A 77 1.37 4.75 13.77
C ILE A 77 1.41 3.30 13.22
N GLU A 78 2.24 2.41 13.77
CA GLU A 78 2.55 1.13 13.10
C GLU A 78 1.46 0.04 13.24
N ASP A 79 0.73 -0.04 14.35
CA ASP A 79 -0.11 -1.22 14.64
C ASP A 79 -1.33 -1.36 13.71
N VAL A 80 -2.00 -0.25 13.34
CA VAL A 80 -3.19 -0.29 12.45
C VAL A 80 -2.80 -0.52 10.98
N GLU A 81 -1.57 -0.20 10.58
CA GLU A 81 -1.06 -0.41 9.23
C GLU A 81 -0.59 -1.86 9.01
N ILE A 82 -0.09 -2.51 10.06
CA ILE A 82 0.43 -3.90 10.01
C ILE A 82 -0.72 -4.91 9.87
N LEU A 83 -1.87 -4.65 10.49
CA LEU A 83 -3.03 -5.54 10.45
C LEU A 83 -3.71 -5.62 9.07
N THR A 84 -4.21 -6.81 8.76
CA THR A 84 -5.08 -6.98 7.59
C THR A 84 -6.35 -6.13 7.78
N ALA A 85 -6.68 -5.33 6.77
CA ALA A 85 -7.75 -4.33 6.87
C ALA A 85 -9.11 -4.93 7.27
N GLN A 86 -9.39 -6.15 6.80
CA GLN A 86 -10.67 -6.82 7.01
C GLN A 86 -10.84 -7.28 8.47
N LYS A 87 -9.80 -7.89 9.05
CA LYS A 87 -9.83 -8.36 10.44
C LYS A 87 -10.02 -7.20 11.41
N PHE A 88 -9.27 -6.11 11.23
CA PHE A 88 -9.45 -4.89 12.03
C PHE A 88 -10.87 -4.31 11.93
N ILE A 89 -11.44 -4.23 10.72
CA ILE A 89 -12.80 -3.70 10.53
C ILE A 89 -13.83 -4.59 11.23
N ALA A 90 -13.67 -5.90 11.17
CA ALA A 90 -14.55 -6.85 11.85
C ALA A 90 -14.48 -6.67 13.38
N ALA A 91 -13.28 -6.66 13.97
CA ALA A 91 -13.06 -6.46 15.40
C ALA A 91 -13.63 -5.12 15.89
N TYR A 92 -13.34 -4.03 15.17
CA TYR A 92 -13.84 -2.70 15.53
C TYR A 92 -15.36 -2.59 15.41
N SER A 93 -15.97 -3.22 14.40
CA SER A 93 -17.42 -3.26 14.26
C SER A 93 -18.09 -3.98 15.43
N ALA A 94 -17.48 -5.06 15.94
CA ALA A 94 -17.96 -5.77 17.12
C ALA A 94 -17.84 -4.91 18.38
N PHE A 95 -16.75 -4.16 18.54
CA PHE A 95 -16.57 -3.23 19.65
C PHE A 95 -17.67 -2.15 19.67
N LEU A 96 -17.97 -1.54 18.52
CA LEU A 96 -18.99 -0.49 18.41
C LEU A 96 -20.40 -1.00 18.78
N LYS A 97 -20.70 -2.27 18.46
CA LYS A 97 -21.95 -2.93 18.87
C LYS A 97 -22.02 -3.12 20.38
N ARG A 98 -20.95 -3.66 20.99
CA ARG A 98 -20.86 -3.85 22.44
C ARG A 98 -21.03 -2.54 23.20
N GLN A 99 -20.52 -1.44 22.63
CA GLN A 99 -20.61 -0.12 23.24
C GLN A 99 -22.04 0.45 23.21
N GLY A 100 -22.83 0.18 22.16
CA GLY A 100 -24.22 0.64 22.05
C GLY A 100 -24.41 2.16 21.96
N LYS A 101 -23.33 2.94 21.84
CA LYS A 101 -23.36 4.42 21.86
C LYS A 101 -23.56 5.05 20.48
N LEU A 102 -23.54 4.27 19.41
CA LEU A 102 -23.71 4.79 18.05
C LEU A 102 -25.17 5.15 17.77
N PRO A 103 -25.49 6.41 17.44
CA PRO A 103 -26.82 6.77 17.01
C PRO A 103 -27.09 6.24 15.60
N ILE A 104 -27.90 5.20 15.49
CA ILE A 104 -28.31 4.63 14.22
C ILE A 104 -29.48 5.45 13.66
N PRO A 105 -29.39 5.94 12.42
CA PRO A 105 -30.53 6.60 11.79
C PRO A 105 -31.59 5.59 11.34
N GLY A 106 -32.88 5.91 11.53
CA GLY A 106 -33.98 4.98 11.26
C GLY A 106 -34.18 4.55 9.80
N TRP A 107 -33.45 5.10 8.83
CA TRP A 107 -33.51 4.70 7.43
C TRP A 107 -32.52 3.58 7.06
N VAL A 108 -31.64 3.15 7.98
CA VAL A 108 -30.55 2.19 7.70
C VAL A 108 -31.07 0.88 7.10
N ASP A 109 -32.25 0.42 7.50
CA ASP A 109 -32.81 -0.86 7.05
C ASP A 109 -33.45 -0.79 5.65
N THR A 110 -33.70 0.41 5.13
CA THR A 110 -34.40 0.60 3.85
C THR A 110 -33.45 0.99 2.72
N VAL A 111 -32.32 1.62 3.03
CA VAL A 111 -31.46 2.23 2.00
C VAL A 111 -30.46 1.25 1.41
N LYS A 112 -30.09 1.53 0.17
CA LYS A 112 -28.84 1.03 -0.40
C LYS A 112 -27.69 2.01 -0.13
N THR A 113 -26.48 1.46 -0.10
CA THR A 113 -25.27 2.17 0.27
C THR A 113 -24.76 3.17 -0.78
N SER A 114 -25.05 2.95 -2.06
CA SER A 114 -24.68 3.83 -3.16
C SER A 114 -25.71 3.74 -4.30
N CYS A 115 -25.67 4.72 -5.21
CA CYS A 115 -26.51 4.72 -6.41
C CYS A 115 -26.07 3.67 -7.45
N SER A 116 -24.83 3.21 -7.36
CA SER A 116 -24.24 2.18 -8.22
C SER A 116 -24.71 0.78 -7.85
N ASN A 117 -25.03 0.54 -6.57
CA ASN A 117 -25.49 -0.77 -6.12
C ASN A 117 -26.94 -1.01 -6.57
N GLU A 118 -27.18 -2.23 -7.06
CA GLU A 118 -28.49 -2.67 -7.53
C GLU A 118 -29.34 -3.21 -6.38
N LEU A 119 -28.71 -3.94 -5.45
CA LEU A 119 -29.32 -4.52 -4.26
C LEU A 119 -28.90 -3.77 -2.98
N PRO A 120 -29.72 -3.80 -1.92
CA PRO A 120 -29.31 -3.33 -0.60
C PRO A 120 -28.24 -4.27 0.02
N PRO A 121 -27.46 -3.78 0.99
CA PRO A 121 -26.56 -4.62 1.77
C PRO A 121 -27.31 -5.78 2.42
N GLN A 122 -26.72 -6.98 2.41
CA GLN A 122 -27.34 -8.17 2.98
C GLN A 122 -27.13 -8.29 4.49
N ASP A 123 -25.99 -7.79 4.98
CA ASP A 123 -25.66 -7.83 6.40
C ASP A 123 -26.48 -6.79 7.17
N SER A 124 -27.15 -7.17 8.26
CA SER A 124 -27.87 -6.23 9.13
C SER A 124 -26.93 -5.19 9.77
N ASP A 125 -25.68 -5.57 9.99
CA ASP A 125 -24.68 -4.76 10.68
C ASP A 125 -23.79 -3.92 9.77
N TRP A 126 -24.20 -3.77 8.50
CA TRP A 126 -23.43 -3.07 7.48
C TRP A 126 -23.07 -1.64 7.89
N TYR A 127 -23.92 -0.99 8.71
CA TYR A 127 -23.68 0.37 9.19
C TYR A 127 -22.46 0.44 10.14
N TYR A 128 -22.29 -0.55 11.01
CA TYR A 128 -21.15 -0.65 11.92
C TYR A 128 -19.85 -0.95 11.18
N VAL A 129 -19.92 -1.88 10.22
CA VAL A 129 -18.79 -2.23 9.35
C VAL A 129 -18.33 -1.00 8.56
N ARG A 130 -19.27 -0.22 8.03
CA ARG A 130 -18.95 1.02 7.33
C ARG A 130 -18.36 2.08 8.25
N ALA A 131 -18.90 2.24 9.47
CA ALA A 131 -18.34 3.16 10.45
C ALA A 131 -16.88 2.82 10.82
N ALA A 132 -16.59 1.53 11.01
CA ALA A 132 -15.25 1.02 11.24
C ALA A 132 -14.29 1.32 10.07
N ALA A 133 -14.74 1.05 8.84
CA ALA A 133 -13.95 1.34 7.64
C ALA A 133 -13.63 2.84 7.49
N VAL A 134 -14.60 3.71 7.80
CA VAL A 134 -14.42 5.17 7.77
C VAL A 134 -13.42 5.62 8.84
N ALA A 135 -13.53 5.11 10.07
CA ALA A 135 -12.59 5.44 11.16
C ALA A 135 -11.15 5.06 10.78
N ARG A 136 -10.94 3.86 10.25
CA ARG A 136 -9.63 3.42 9.72
C ARG A 136 -9.12 4.31 8.60
N HIS A 137 -9.99 4.70 7.66
CA HIS A 137 -9.59 5.55 6.55
C HIS A 137 -9.12 6.93 7.01
N ILE A 138 -9.80 7.51 8.00
CA ILE A 138 -9.44 8.81 8.58
C ILE A 138 -8.09 8.72 9.31
N TYR A 139 -7.87 7.64 10.06
CA TYR A 139 -6.58 7.39 10.74
C TYR A 139 -5.41 7.45 9.74
N MET A 140 -5.52 6.76 8.61
CA MET A 140 -4.44 6.68 7.60
C MET A 140 -4.15 8.00 6.88
N ARG A 141 -5.18 8.77 6.57
CA ARG A 141 -5.05 10.00 5.75
C ARG A 141 -5.00 11.27 6.58
N LYS A 142 -5.13 11.18 7.90
CA LYS A 142 -5.11 12.25 8.92
C LYS A 142 -6.26 13.25 8.82
N THR A 143 -6.53 13.78 7.62
CA THR A 143 -7.62 14.72 7.36
C THR A 143 -8.46 14.24 6.17
N VAL A 144 -9.76 14.08 6.38
CA VAL A 144 -10.69 13.58 5.34
C VAL A 144 -12.02 14.32 5.38
N GLY A 145 -12.53 14.64 4.20
CA GLY A 145 -13.90 15.16 4.01
C GLY A 145 -14.82 14.14 3.34
N VAL A 146 -16.13 14.38 3.42
CA VAL A 146 -17.17 13.49 2.86
C VAL A 146 -16.94 13.20 1.37
N GLY A 147 -16.53 14.19 0.57
CA GLY A 147 -16.29 14.01 -0.86
C GLY A 147 -15.19 13.00 -1.19
N ARG A 148 -14.18 12.85 -0.32
CA ARG A 148 -13.13 11.84 -0.50
C ARG A 148 -13.63 10.45 -0.14
N LEU A 149 -14.41 10.31 0.95
CA LEU A 149 -15.06 9.05 1.31
C LEU A 149 -16.00 8.55 0.21
N ARG A 150 -16.73 9.47 -0.43
CA ARG A 150 -17.62 9.12 -1.55
C ARG A 150 -16.89 8.51 -2.74
N LYS A 151 -15.66 8.94 -3.01
CA LYS A 151 -14.82 8.35 -4.07
C LYS A 151 -14.25 6.99 -3.65
N VAL A 152 -13.86 6.85 -2.38
CA VAL A 152 -13.31 5.59 -1.84
C VAL A 152 -14.36 4.48 -1.82
N HIS A 153 -15.59 4.81 -1.40
CA HIS A 153 -16.71 3.88 -1.41
C HIS A 153 -17.48 3.85 -2.74
N GLY A 154 -17.02 4.62 -3.73
CA GLY A 154 -17.60 4.65 -5.06
C GLY A 154 -17.35 3.34 -5.79
N SER A 155 -18.30 2.94 -6.63
CA SER A 155 -18.18 1.71 -7.41
C SER A 155 -18.63 1.92 -8.85
N THR A 156 -18.23 1.00 -9.71
CA THR A 156 -18.61 1.01 -11.11
C THR A 156 -20.08 0.63 -11.25
N LYS A 157 -20.89 1.50 -11.85
CA LYS A 157 -22.34 1.28 -11.99
C LYS A 157 -22.67 0.41 -13.21
N ASN A 158 -23.46 -0.62 -12.95
CA ASN A 158 -24.30 -1.39 -13.86
C ASN A 158 -25.12 -0.52 -14.84
N ARG A 159 -24.84 -0.45 -16.15
CA ARG A 159 -25.70 0.31 -17.11
C ARG A 159 -26.35 -0.54 -18.21
N GLY A 160 -26.33 -1.87 -18.04
CA GLY A 160 -26.91 -2.81 -18.98
C GLY A 160 -26.09 -2.86 -20.28
N SER A 161 -26.69 -2.43 -21.39
CA SER A 161 -26.03 -2.46 -22.70
C SER A 161 -24.99 -1.34 -22.89
N ARG A 162 -25.05 -0.25 -22.13
CA ARG A 162 -24.07 0.84 -22.24
C ARG A 162 -22.81 0.51 -21.42
N PRO A 163 -21.61 0.97 -21.85
CA PRO A 163 -20.37 0.74 -21.11
C PRO A 163 -20.48 1.15 -19.64
N ASN A 164 -19.70 0.55 -18.76
CA ASN A 164 -19.75 0.86 -17.34
C ASN A 164 -19.00 2.17 -17.02
N HIS A 165 -19.48 2.95 -16.04
CA HIS A 165 -18.77 4.13 -15.51
C HIS A 165 -18.74 4.12 -13.99
N HIS A 166 -17.67 4.71 -13.43
CA HIS A 166 -17.53 4.93 -12.01
C HIS A 166 -18.55 5.97 -11.51
N VAL A 167 -19.20 5.67 -10.39
CA VAL A 167 -20.13 6.58 -9.72
C VAL A 167 -19.77 6.65 -8.24
N ASP A 168 -19.76 7.88 -7.72
CA ASP A 168 -19.51 8.15 -6.31
C ASP A 168 -20.57 7.52 -5.39
N ALA A 169 -20.17 7.18 -4.17
CA ALA A 169 -21.08 6.68 -3.15
C ALA A 169 -22.09 7.73 -2.66
N SER A 170 -23.08 7.25 -1.90
CA SER A 170 -24.07 8.13 -1.27
C SER A 170 -23.44 8.98 -0.18
N GLY A 171 -23.51 10.31 -0.34
CA GLY A 171 -22.97 11.24 0.65
C GLY A 171 -23.80 11.33 1.93
N SER A 172 -25.07 10.91 1.94
CA SER A 172 -25.90 10.94 3.16
C SER A 172 -25.43 9.93 4.19
N VAL A 173 -25.08 8.72 3.73
CA VAL A 173 -24.60 7.62 4.58
C VAL A 173 -23.29 8.00 5.25
N ASP A 174 -22.28 8.36 4.46
CA ASP A 174 -20.94 8.69 4.98
C ASP A 174 -20.98 9.91 5.91
N ARG A 175 -21.77 10.93 5.58
CA ARG A 175 -21.93 12.11 6.44
C ARG A 175 -22.54 11.77 7.79
N LYS A 176 -23.56 10.91 7.82
CA LYS A 176 -24.24 10.53 9.06
C LYS A 176 -23.36 9.65 9.94
N ILE A 177 -22.52 8.81 9.33
CA ILE A 177 -21.51 8.03 10.06
C ILE A 177 -20.50 8.96 10.74
N ILE A 178 -19.95 9.93 10.00
CA ILE A 178 -18.99 10.88 10.59
C ILE A 178 -19.66 11.65 11.75
N GLN A 179 -20.87 12.18 11.54
CA GLN A 179 -21.62 12.86 12.61
C GLN A 179 -21.87 11.97 13.84
N SER A 180 -22.03 10.67 13.63
CA SER A 180 -22.21 9.70 14.71
C SER A 180 -20.91 9.43 15.48
N LEU A 181 -19.79 9.33 14.76
CA LEU A 181 -18.46 9.19 15.36
C LEU A 181 -17.98 10.46 16.10
N GLU A 182 -18.40 11.64 15.63
CA GLU A 182 -18.18 12.91 16.34
C GLU A 182 -18.91 12.94 17.68
N LYS A 183 -20.16 12.45 17.73
CA LYS A 183 -20.94 12.38 18.99
C LYS A 183 -20.31 11.46 20.04
N ILE A 184 -19.60 10.42 19.60
CA ILE A 184 -18.85 9.52 20.49
C ILE A 184 -17.55 10.18 20.96
N GLY A 185 -17.06 11.19 20.24
CA GLY A 185 -15.79 11.87 20.54
C GLY A 185 -14.56 11.19 19.91
N VAL A 186 -14.77 10.29 18.94
CA VAL A 186 -13.67 9.65 18.19
C VAL A 186 -13.11 10.61 17.14
N LEU A 187 -13.97 11.43 16.54
CA LEU A 187 -13.61 12.40 15.52
C LEU A 187 -13.83 13.83 16.01
N GLU A 188 -12.95 14.73 15.58
CA GLU A 188 -13.04 16.18 15.76
C GLU A 188 -13.17 16.89 14.41
N TYR A 189 -13.70 18.11 14.46
CA TYR A 189 -13.61 19.03 13.33
C TYR A 189 -12.21 19.63 13.28
N ASP A 190 -11.59 19.63 12.10
CA ASP A 190 -10.32 20.32 11.87
C ASP A 190 -10.62 21.73 11.36
N GLU A 191 -10.36 22.74 12.18
CA GLU A 191 -10.61 24.15 11.86
C GLU A 191 -9.60 24.72 10.86
N GLU A 192 -8.34 24.25 10.87
CA GLU A 192 -7.28 24.80 10.03
C GLU A 192 -7.38 24.32 8.58
N LYS A 193 -7.49 23.00 8.37
CA LYS A 193 -7.46 22.40 7.03
C LYS A 193 -8.85 22.12 6.48
N GLY A 194 -9.88 22.19 7.35
CA GLY A 194 -11.22 21.76 7.04
C GLY A 194 -11.33 20.23 6.97
N GLY A 195 -12.53 19.73 7.27
CA GLY A 195 -12.82 18.30 7.27
C GLY A 195 -12.76 17.69 8.66
N ARG A 196 -12.37 16.43 8.74
CA ARG A 196 -12.43 15.65 9.98
C ARG A 196 -11.10 14.99 10.26
N ARG A 197 -10.71 15.08 11.53
CA ARG A 197 -9.49 14.51 12.09
C ARG A 197 -9.87 13.59 13.24
N ILE A 198 -8.99 12.63 13.53
CA ILE A 198 -9.16 11.76 14.69
C ILE A 198 -8.68 12.45 15.97
N THR A 199 -9.43 12.26 17.07
CA THR A 199 -9.05 12.76 18.39
C THR A 199 -7.98 11.86 19.02
N GLN A 200 -7.30 12.37 20.06
CA GLN A 200 -6.37 11.55 20.85
C GLN A 200 -7.07 10.40 21.59
N ALA A 201 -8.34 10.56 21.95
CA ALA A 201 -9.15 9.47 22.52
C ALA A 201 -9.44 8.40 21.45
N GLY A 202 -9.86 8.82 20.26
CA GLY A 202 -10.12 7.92 19.13
C GLY A 202 -8.89 7.14 18.71
N GLN A 203 -7.72 7.79 18.68
CA GLN A 203 -6.44 7.14 18.38
C GLN A 203 -6.13 6.02 19.39
N ARG A 204 -6.22 6.31 20.69
CA ARG A 204 -6.00 5.30 21.75
C ARG A 204 -6.94 4.10 21.64
N ASP A 205 -8.20 4.34 21.29
CA ASP A 205 -9.18 3.25 21.14
C ASP A 205 -8.88 2.37 19.93
N LEU A 206 -8.50 2.97 18.79
CA LEU A 206 -8.10 2.20 17.60
C LEU A 206 -6.81 1.41 17.86
N ASP A 207 -5.81 2.01 18.50
CA ASP A 207 -4.54 1.35 18.79
C ASP A 207 -4.72 0.20 19.80
N ARG A 208 -5.61 0.35 20.80
CA ARG A 208 -5.94 -0.74 21.74
C ARG A 208 -6.58 -1.92 21.01
N ILE A 209 -7.52 -1.65 20.11
CA ILE A 209 -8.24 -2.70 19.38
C ILE A 209 -7.32 -3.37 18.36
N ALA A 210 -6.41 -2.62 17.74
CA ALA A 210 -5.38 -3.18 16.89
C ALA A 210 -4.54 -4.21 17.66
N LYS A 211 -4.05 -3.87 18.85
CA LYS A 211 -3.27 -4.80 19.69
C LYS A 211 -4.04 -6.08 20.00
N THR A 212 -5.28 -5.97 20.47
CA THR A 212 -6.12 -7.15 20.74
C THR A 212 -6.32 -8.03 19.50
N THR A 213 -6.42 -7.43 18.31
CA THR A 213 -6.56 -8.20 17.07
C THR A 213 -5.26 -8.92 16.71
N VAL A 214 -4.10 -8.32 16.95
CA VAL A 214 -2.79 -8.98 16.73
C VAL A 214 -2.64 -10.17 17.68
N ASP A 215 -2.94 -9.98 18.96
CA ASP A 215 -2.85 -11.05 19.98
C ASP A 215 -3.79 -12.23 19.61
N GLU A 216 -5.02 -11.93 19.18
CA GLU A 216 -5.97 -12.94 18.70
C GLU A 216 -5.49 -13.68 17.44
N GLU A 217 -4.74 -13.02 16.55
CA GLU A 217 -4.16 -13.67 15.36
C GLU A 217 -2.98 -14.60 15.72
N GLU A 218 -2.18 -14.26 16.74
CA GLU A 218 -1.07 -15.10 17.21
C GLU A 218 -1.56 -16.36 17.94
N ASP A 219 -2.68 -16.29 18.68
CA ASP A 219 -3.25 -17.44 19.39
C ASP A 219 -3.94 -18.47 18.47
N GLU A 220 -4.28 -18.09 17.24
CA GLU A 220 -4.93 -18.97 16.24
C GLU A 220 -3.92 -19.75 15.37
N GLU A 221 -2.63 -19.40 15.39
CA GLU A 221 -1.53 -20.09 14.67
C GLU A 221 -0.85 -21.19 15.51
#